data_AF-A0A8J7EGH4-F1
#
_entry.id   AF-A0A8J7EGH4-F1
#
_cell.length_a   1.000
_cell.length_b   1.000
_cell.length_c   1.000
_cell.angle_alpha   90.00
_cell.angle_beta   90.00
_cell.angle_gamma   90.00
#
_symmetry.space_group_name_H-M   'P 1'
#
loop_
_entity.id
_entity.type
_entity.pdbx_description
1 polymer ?
#
loop_
_entity_poly.entity_id
_entity_poly.type
_entity_poly.pdbx_seq_one_letter_code
_entity_poly.pdbx_strand_id
1 'polypeptide(L)'
;MSNLTGLLGAGAYCAGLLWVSLWVHHLGFDLWVGVGVAGMGALGAAALAALVLPARWCKGPTAAQWLVAGAIALLASLNYGLRYPVPSVLDISHLLTQGDAVGAQQIVWGQVQEMPRLSRSGRGQLWLKTDQVRRLDAQNNPLSPPGIAQGRLYITVPAEQIEGLFPGQRVQVEGKLYAPASAKNPNAFDFRRYLASQRCFAGFIGKTVVPEKGQLPPRWALWRVRQRIARAHAARLGTPAGPLVSAMALGRKAVAVPYDIQDAFVQAGMAHTLAASGFHVSLVLGVVLVILGQKAIATRLSNPAQAKFLAGSATLIVYMLITGGQPSVMRATVMGFGMLVGIALERSVKPLGCLLVAVTLLLLLNPGWIDDIGFRLSVMATLGLMVAAKPIAEKLEWLPTTLAAVAAVPLAAYLWTIPLSLVVM
;
A
#
# COMPACT_ATOMS: atom_id res chain seq x y z
N MET A 1 30.24 4.50 -15.13
CA MET A 1 30.50 4.75 -13.68
C MET A 1 29.32 5.42 -12.96
N SER A 2 28.54 6.31 -13.60
CA SER A 2 27.37 6.99 -12.99
C SER A 2 26.21 6.07 -12.54
N ASN A 3 26.02 4.93 -13.19
CA ASN A 3 24.95 3.99 -12.80
C ASN A 3 25.23 3.29 -11.47
N LEU A 4 26.50 3.06 -11.13
CA LEU A 4 26.88 2.26 -9.96
C LEU A 4 26.66 3.05 -8.66
N THR A 5 26.93 4.35 -8.67
CA THR A 5 26.67 5.27 -7.56
C THR A 5 25.18 5.44 -7.28
N GLY A 6 24.36 5.58 -8.33
CA GLY A 6 22.90 5.66 -8.19
C GLY A 6 22.30 4.39 -7.61
N LEU A 7 22.73 3.22 -8.10
CA LEU A 7 22.30 1.92 -7.58
C LEU A 7 22.71 1.73 -6.11
N LEU A 8 23.96 2.08 -5.78
CA LEU A 8 24.50 1.98 -4.43
C LEU A 8 23.77 2.90 -3.45
N GLY A 9 23.49 4.15 -3.85
CA GLY A 9 22.72 5.08 -3.02
C GLY A 9 21.28 4.62 -2.77
N ALA A 10 20.56 4.21 -3.82
CA ALA A 10 19.20 3.72 -3.68
C ALA A 10 19.12 2.39 -2.89
N GLY A 11 20.10 1.50 -3.08
CA GLY A 11 20.26 0.28 -2.28
C GLY A 11 20.54 0.60 -0.81
N ALA A 12 21.44 1.54 -0.52
CA ALA A 12 21.76 1.98 0.84
C ALA A 12 20.54 2.60 1.55
N TYR A 13 19.72 3.36 0.82
CA TYR A 13 18.48 3.90 1.37
C TYR A 13 17.52 2.79 1.82
N CYS A 14 17.27 1.81 0.94
CA CYS A 14 16.40 0.68 1.27
C CYS A 14 16.96 -0.17 2.42
N ALA A 15 18.28 -0.41 2.42
CA ALA A 15 18.96 -1.14 3.48
C ALA A 15 18.86 -0.42 4.83
N GLY A 16 19.04 0.91 4.86
CA GLY A 16 18.86 1.72 6.07
C GLY A 16 17.46 1.61 6.66
N LEU A 17 16.41 1.66 5.83
CA LEU A 17 15.03 1.47 6.28
C LEU A 17 14.77 0.07 6.84
N LEU A 18 15.25 -0.98 6.15
CA LEU A 18 15.15 -2.36 6.64
C LEU A 18 15.88 -2.54 7.96
N TRP A 19 17.04 -1.90 8.10
CA TRP A 19 17.84 -1.96 9.31
C TRP A 19 17.11 -1.32 10.49
N VAL A 20 16.56 -0.11 10.35
CA VAL A 20 15.72 0.48 11.42
C VAL A 20 14.50 -0.37 11.74
N SER A 21 13.79 -0.86 10.72
CA SER A 21 12.63 -1.73 10.88
C SER A 21 12.98 -2.97 11.73
N LEU A 22 14.15 -3.58 11.51
CA LEU A 22 14.63 -4.69 12.32
C LEU A 22 14.75 -4.34 13.81
N TRP A 23 15.42 -3.23 14.14
CA TRP A 23 15.61 -2.80 15.52
C TRP A 23 14.30 -2.43 16.21
N VAL A 24 13.45 -1.65 15.54
CA VAL A 24 12.19 -1.15 16.12
C VAL A 24 11.15 -2.26 16.24
N HIS A 25 11.02 -3.14 15.23
CA HIS A 25 9.90 -4.07 15.16
C HIS A 25 10.22 -5.51 15.51
N HIS A 26 11.43 -5.99 15.21
CA HIS A 26 11.80 -7.37 15.50
C HIS A 26 12.55 -7.49 16.84
N LEU A 27 13.34 -6.47 17.19
CA LEU A 27 14.07 -6.42 18.46
C LEU A 27 13.34 -5.61 19.55
N GLY A 28 12.26 -4.91 19.21
CA GLY A 28 11.39 -4.23 20.17
C GLY A 28 11.99 -2.99 20.82
N PHE A 29 12.98 -2.35 20.20
CA PHE A 29 13.55 -1.11 20.69
C PHE A 29 12.58 0.06 20.53
N ASP A 30 12.66 1.02 21.47
CA ASP A 30 12.00 2.32 21.30
C ASP A 30 12.42 2.98 19.98
N LEU A 31 11.47 3.65 19.33
CA LEU A 31 11.64 4.20 17.98
C LEU A 31 12.97 4.96 17.82
N TRP A 32 13.24 5.93 18.69
CA TRP A 32 14.42 6.79 18.58
C TRP A 32 15.73 6.08 18.96
N VAL A 33 15.66 5.10 19.86
CA VAL A 33 16.82 4.24 20.18
C VAL A 33 17.13 3.36 18.98
N GLY A 34 16.11 2.73 18.38
CA GLY A 34 16.24 1.93 17.17
C GLY A 34 16.80 2.74 15.99
N VAL A 35 16.30 3.96 15.77
CA VAL A 35 16.83 4.89 14.75
C VAL A 35 18.30 5.24 15.00
N GLY A 36 18.67 5.52 16.26
CA GLY A 36 20.05 5.86 16.63
C GLY A 36 21.01 4.69 16.41
N VAL A 37 20.68 3.51 16.94
CA VAL A 37 21.49 2.29 16.80
C VAL A 37 21.61 1.90 15.33
N ALA A 38 20.51 1.96 14.59
CA ALA A 38 20.49 1.63 13.17
C ALA A 38 21.33 2.59 12.33
N GLY A 39 21.17 3.89 12.56
CA GLY A 39 21.91 4.94 11.86
C GLY A 39 23.41 4.87 12.12
N MET A 40 23.82 4.73 13.38
CA MET A 40 25.24 4.59 13.75
C MET A 40 25.83 3.29 13.20
N GLY A 41 25.09 2.18 13.27
CA GLY A 41 25.51 0.89 12.71
C GLY A 41 25.72 0.96 11.20
N ALA A 42 24.83 1.64 10.47
CA ALA A 42 24.96 1.85 9.03
C ALA A 42 26.20 2.69 8.68
N LEU A 43 26.48 3.76 9.44
CA LEU A 43 27.71 4.55 9.28
C LEU A 43 28.97 3.73 9.55
N GLY A 44 28.97 2.94 10.63
CA GLY A 44 30.10 2.07 10.98
C GLY A 44 30.38 1.03 9.89
N ALA A 45 29.32 0.36 9.39
CA ALA A 45 29.44 -0.60 8.30
C ALA A 45 29.95 0.05 7.00
N ALA A 46 29.47 1.26 6.68
CA ALA A 46 29.93 2.03 5.53
C ALA A 46 31.40 2.47 5.64
N ALA A 47 31.84 2.88 6.83
CA ALA A 47 33.23 3.23 7.09
C ALA A 47 34.15 2.00 6.96
N LEU A 48 33.75 0.85 7.51
CA LEU A 48 34.48 -0.40 7.36
C LEU A 48 34.56 -0.82 5.89
N ALA A 49 33.44 -0.74 5.16
CA ALA A 49 33.38 -1.03 3.73
C ALA A 49 34.30 -0.09 2.92
N ALA A 50 34.33 1.20 3.25
CA ALA A 50 35.19 2.20 2.62
C ALA A 50 36.69 1.92 2.82
N LEU A 51 37.07 1.31 3.95
CA LEU A 51 38.46 0.95 4.25
C LEU A 51 38.88 -0.38 3.60
N VAL A 52 38.01 -1.39 3.63
CA VAL A 52 38.37 -2.78 3.26
C VAL A 52 38.11 -3.09 1.79
N LEU A 53 36.98 -2.64 1.24
CA LEU A 53 36.54 -3.08 -0.10
C LEU A 53 37.34 -2.46 -1.24
N PRO A 54 37.71 -1.17 -1.23
CA PRO A 54 38.54 -0.60 -2.29
C PRO A 54 39.93 -1.25 -2.39
N ALA A 55 40.47 -1.74 -1.26
CA ALA A 55 41.74 -2.45 -1.21
C ALA A 55 41.68 -3.87 -1.82
N ARG A 56 40.49 -4.51 -1.80
CA ARG A 56 40.28 -5.88 -2.30
C ARG A 56 39.56 -5.95 -3.64
N TRP A 57 38.87 -4.88 -4.05
CA TRP A 57 38.02 -4.85 -5.24
C TRP A 57 38.26 -3.60 -6.08
N CYS A 58 39.30 -3.64 -6.92
CA CYS A 58 39.73 -2.48 -7.72
C CYS A 58 38.71 -1.97 -8.74
N LYS A 59 37.72 -2.79 -9.13
CA LYS A 59 36.62 -2.39 -10.03
C LYS A 59 35.32 -2.02 -9.29
N GLY A 60 35.33 -2.06 -7.96
CA GLY A 60 34.18 -1.78 -7.11
C GLY A 60 33.96 -0.29 -6.82
N PRO A 61 33.02 0.04 -5.90
CA PRO A 61 32.78 1.42 -5.48
C PRO A 61 33.97 2.01 -4.72
N THR A 62 34.21 3.31 -4.89
CA THR A 62 35.29 4.02 -4.17
C THR A 62 34.94 4.23 -2.70
N ALA A 63 35.95 4.50 -1.85
CA ALA A 63 35.75 4.79 -0.44
C ALA A 63 34.73 5.92 -0.20
N ALA A 64 34.81 7.00 -0.99
CA ALA A 64 33.85 8.10 -0.93
C ALA A 64 32.42 7.67 -1.24
N GLN A 65 32.22 6.73 -2.19
CA GLN A 65 30.90 6.22 -2.54
C GLN A 65 30.29 5.40 -1.40
N TRP A 66 31.10 4.61 -0.69
CA TRP A 66 30.66 3.89 0.50
C TRP A 66 30.28 4.84 1.64
N LEU A 67 31.06 5.89 1.89
CA LEU A 67 30.70 6.91 2.88
C LEU A 67 29.40 7.64 2.53
N VAL A 68 29.19 7.98 1.26
CA VAL A 68 27.93 8.55 0.79
C VAL A 68 26.76 7.58 0.99
N ALA A 69 26.95 6.27 0.71
CA ALA A 69 25.93 5.27 1.03
C ALA A 69 25.61 5.21 2.53
N GLY A 70 26.62 5.28 3.39
CA GLY A 70 26.43 5.37 4.85
C GLY A 70 25.58 6.58 5.25
N ALA A 71 25.89 7.76 4.71
CA ALA A 71 25.11 8.97 4.95
C ALA A 71 23.66 8.84 4.45
N ILE A 72 23.44 8.22 3.28
CA ILE A 72 22.09 7.96 2.75
C ILE A 72 21.32 7.00 3.67
N ALA A 73 21.97 5.95 4.19
CA ALA A 73 21.33 5.00 5.11
C ALA A 73 20.99 5.65 6.46
N LEU A 74 21.82 6.57 6.96
CA LEU A 74 21.51 7.40 8.13
C LEU A 74 20.28 8.29 7.86
N LEU A 75 20.26 9.00 6.73
CA LEU A 75 19.12 9.84 6.34
C LEU A 75 17.84 9.02 6.17
N ALA A 76 17.95 7.80 5.65
CA ALA A 76 16.84 6.86 5.57
C ALA A 76 16.31 6.53 6.97
N SER A 77 17.21 6.28 7.92
CA SER A 77 16.87 5.96 9.30
C SER A 77 16.17 7.12 10.01
N LEU A 78 16.66 8.35 9.80
CA LEU A 78 16.03 9.57 10.31
C LEU A 78 14.65 9.80 9.66
N ASN A 79 14.53 9.62 8.34
CA ASN A 79 13.24 9.75 7.65
C ASN A 79 12.21 8.74 8.16
N TYR A 80 12.65 7.51 8.48
CA TYR A 80 11.80 6.50 9.11
C TYR A 80 11.26 7.00 10.46
N GLY A 81 12.13 7.48 11.36
CA GLY A 81 11.72 8.01 12.66
C GLY A 81 10.77 9.20 12.55
N LEU A 82 11.09 10.17 11.68
CA LEU A 82 10.30 11.39 11.49
C LEU A 82 8.91 11.13 10.89
N ARG A 83 8.75 10.10 10.06
CA ARG A 83 7.48 9.75 9.42
C ARG A 83 6.82 8.53 10.05
N TYR A 84 7.37 8.00 11.14
CA TYR A 84 6.79 6.90 11.87
C TYR A 84 5.38 7.29 12.36
N PRO A 85 4.38 6.41 12.26
CA PRO A 85 3.04 6.74 12.69
C PRO A 85 2.98 6.88 14.22
N VAL A 86 2.83 8.12 14.70
CA VAL A 86 2.60 8.44 16.12
C VAL A 86 1.24 9.17 16.24
N PRO A 87 0.44 8.92 17.29
CA PRO A 87 -0.78 9.68 17.53
C PRO A 87 -0.50 11.18 17.66
N SER A 88 -1.36 12.00 17.05
CA SER A 88 -1.31 13.46 17.20
C SER A 88 -1.74 13.88 18.60
N VAL A 89 -1.40 15.10 19.04
CA VAL A 89 -1.79 15.63 20.35
C VAL A 89 -3.31 15.61 20.59
N LEU A 90 -4.10 15.83 19.54
CA LEU A 90 -5.57 15.79 19.58
C LEU A 90 -6.14 14.41 19.21
N ASP A 91 -5.31 13.36 19.13
CA ASP A 91 -5.75 12.05 18.68
C ASP A 91 -6.71 11.42 19.69
N ILE A 92 -7.81 10.85 19.19
CA ILE A 92 -8.82 10.19 20.02
C ILE A 92 -8.27 9.03 20.85
N SER A 93 -7.15 8.42 20.45
CA SER A 93 -6.49 7.37 21.25
C SER A 93 -6.01 7.85 22.61
N HIS A 94 -5.75 9.15 22.81
CA HIS A 94 -5.40 9.70 24.13
C HIS A 94 -6.54 9.56 25.16
N LEU A 95 -7.78 9.40 24.72
CA LEU A 95 -8.89 9.09 25.62
C LEU A 95 -8.72 7.73 26.28
N LEU A 96 -8.06 6.76 25.62
CA LEU A 96 -7.82 5.43 26.17
C LEU A 96 -6.87 5.47 27.38
N THR A 97 -5.90 6.39 27.38
CA THR A 97 -4.92 6.55 28.48
C THR A 97 -5.50 7.23 29.71
N GLN A 98 -6.63 7.92 29.59
CA GLN A 98 -7.26 8.64 30.71
C GLN A 98 -8.07 7.76 31.66
N GLY A 99 -7.96 6.43 31.57
CA GLY A 99 -8.55 5.45 32.52
C GLY A 99 -10.07 5.29 32.43
N ASP A 100 -10.80 6.40 32.36
CA ASP A 100 -12.27 6.46 32.48
C ASP A 100 -13.00 6.32 31.13
N ALA A 101 -12.29 6.34 30.01
CA ALA A 101 -12.91 6.33 28.67
C ALA A 101 -12.88 4.94 27.99
N VAL A 102 -12.08 3.99 28.50
CA VAL A 102 -11.99 2.64 27.93
C VAL A 102 -13.25 1.86 28.27
N GLY A 103 -14.03 1.49 27.25
CA GLY A 103 -15.29 0.76 27.45
C GLY A 103 -16.50 1.60 27.88
N ALA A 104 -16.32 2.92 28.10
CA ALA A 104 -17.40 3.88 28.29
C ALA A 104 -18.16 4.11 26.98
N GLN A 105 -19.46 4.40 27.07
CA GLN A 105 -20.27 4.75 25.91
C GLN A 105 -19.91 6.16 25.43
N GLN A 106 -19.74 6.30 24.13
CA GLN A 106 -19.35 7.54 23.48
C GLN A 106 -20.09 7.67 22.15
N ILE A 107 -20.27 8.92 21.74
CA ILE A 107 -20.73 9.28 20.41
C ILE A 107 -19.56 9.92 19.69
N VAL A 108 -19.28 9.43 18.49
CA VAL A 108 -18.22 9.94 17.64
C VAL A 108 -18.84 10.47 16.35
N TRP A 109 -18.41 11.66 15.93
CA TRP A 109 -18.73 12.19 14.60
C TRP A 109 -17.48 12.16 13.73
N GLY A 110 -17.69 11.92 12.45
CA GLY A 110 -16.60 11.95 11.48
C GLY A 110 -17.04 11.60 10.08
N GLN A 111 -16.07 11.59 9.17
CA GLN A 111 -16.29 11.28 7.75
C GLN A 111 -15.79 9.88 7.39
N VAL A 112 -16.63 9.10 6.72
CA VAL A 112 -16.28 7.77 6.20
C VAL A 112 -15.16 7.92 5.14
N GLN A 113 -14.04 7.23 5.31
CA GLN A 113 -12.86 7.39 4.44
C GLN A 113 -12.86 6.43 3.23
N GLU A 114 -13.26 5.17 3.47
CA GLU A 114 -13.26 4.11 2.47
C GLU A 114 -14.63 3.43 2.42
N MET A 115 -14.90 2.66 1.36
CA MET A 115 -16.11 1.84 1.29
C MET A 115 -16.18 0.86 2.48
N PRO A 116 -17.29 0.83 3.23
CA PRO A 116 -17.48 -0.15 4.29
C PRO A 116 -17.44 -1.58 3.76
N ARG A 117 -17.01 -2.51 4.60
CA ARG A 117 -16.82 -3.93 4.24
C ARG A 117 -17.35 -4.83 5.34
N LEU A 118 -17.56 -6.09 5.00
CA LEU A 118 -17.91 -7.11 5.98
C LEU A 118 -16.64 -7.79 6.52
N SER A 119 -16.63 -8.04 7.82
CA SER A 119 -15.64 -8.86 8.51
C SER A 119 -15.89 -10.35 8.29
N ARG A 120 -14.94 -11.18 8.72
CA ARG A 120 -15.13 -12.64 8.86
C ARG A 120 -16.33 -13.02 9.72
N SER A 121 -16.61 -12.24 10.75
CA SER A 121 -17.73 -12.45 11.67
C SER A 121 -19.04 -11.84 11.17
N GLY A 122 -19.11 -11.41 9.90
CA GLY A 122 -20.30 -10.78 9.33
C GLY A 122 -20.59 -9.38 9.88
N ARG A 123 -19.63 -8.74 10.57
CA ARG A 123 -19.79 -7.37 11.09
C ARG A 123 -19.35 -6.34 10.06
N GLY A 124 -20.03 -5.21 9.99
CA GLY A 124 -19.61 -4.07 9.20
C GLY A 124 -18.33 -3.43 9.75
N GLN A 125 -17.38 -3.17 8.87
CA GLN A 125 -16.10 -2.52 9.12
C GLN A 125 -16.01 -1.24 8.30
N LEU A 126 -15.71 -0.12 8.95
CA LEU A 126 -15.49 1.15 8.26
C LEU A 126 -14.37 1.95 8.92
N TRP A 127 -13.76 2.83 8.11
CA TRP A 127 -12.76 3.77 8.57
C TRP A 127 -13.38 5.14 8.70
N LEU A 128 -13.35 5.71 9.90
CA LEU A 128 -13.88 7.04 10.18
C LEU A 128 -12.72 8.01 10.45
N LYS A 129 -12.71 9.16 9.78
CA LYS A 129 -11.88 10.29 10.20
C LYS A 129 -12.72 11.14 11.15
N THR A 130 -12.40 11.05 12.43
CA THR A 130 -13.13 11.70 13.50
C THR A 130 -12.69 13.15 13.66
N ASP A 131 -13.64 14.01 13.98
CA ASP A 131 -13.45 15.42 14.32
C ASP A 131 -14.03 15.79 15.70
N GLN A 132 -15.04 15.06 16.16
CA GLN A 132 -15.70 15.31 17.43
C GLN A 132 -16.02 14.02 18.18
N VAL A 133 -15.98 14.09 19.51
CA VAL A 133 -16.34 13.01 20.41
C VAL A 133 -17.14 13.55 21.59
N ARG A 134 -18.12 12.77 22.06
CA ARG A 134 -18.91 13.10 23.24
C ARG A 134 -19.05 11.86 24.11
N ARG A 135 -18.77 11.99 25.41
CA ARG A 135 -18.96 10.90 26.37
C ARG A 135 -20.41 10.83 26.84
N LEU A 136 -20.88 9.62 27.08
CA LEU A 136 -22.19 9.33 27.64
C LEU A 136 -22.03 8.71 29.04
N ASP A 137 -23.00 8.97 29.92
CA ASP A 137 -23.09 8.32 31.24
C ASP A 137 -23.58 6.86 31.12
N ALA A 138 -23.74 6.18 32.26
CA ALA A 138 -24.24 4.80 32.30
C ALA A 138 -25.71 4.67 31.82
N GLN A 139 -26.45 5.78 31.81
CA GLN A 139 -27.83 5.92 31.36
C GLN A 139 -27.92 6.50 29.94
N ASN A 140 -26.80 6.58 29.20
CA ASN A 140 -26.68 7.15 27.86
C ASN A 140 -26.96 8.67 27.74
N ASN A 141 -26.96 9.43 28.84
CA ASN A 141 -27.07 10.89 28.77
C ASN A 141 -25.71 11.55 28.46
N PRO A 142 -25.69 12.68 27.75
CA PRO A 142 -24.46 13.41 27.47
C PRO A 142 -23.82 13.97 28.75
N LEU A 143 -22.61 13.52 29.08
CA LEU A 143 -21.86 13.99 30.27
C LEU A 143 -21.22 15.37 30.07
N SER A 144 -20.99 15.77 28.83
CA SER A 144 -20.22 16.97 28.49
C SER A 144 -20.59 17.47 27.09
N PRO A 145 -20.33 18.75 26.77
CA PRO A 145 -20.37 19.22 25.38
C PRO A 145 -19.38 18.40 24.51
N PRO A 146 -19.60 18.31 23.19
CA PRO A 146 -18.70 17.61 22.29
C PRO A 146 -17.26 18.16 22.41
N GLY A 147 -16.32 17.29 22.76
CA GLY A 147 -14.91 17.59 22.74
C GLY A 147 -14.33 17.47 21.33
N ILE A 148 -13.29 18.25 21.05
CA ILE A 148 -12.53 18.11 19.80
C ILE A 148 -11.60 16.92 19.97
N ALA A 149 -11.79 15.89 19.15
CA ALA A 149 -10.88 14.77 19.04
C ALA A 149 -10.71 14.46 17.56
N GLN A 150 -9.47 14.39 17.12
CA GLN A 150 -9.13 14.10 15.73
C GLN A 150 -8.54 12.70 15.62
N GLY A 151 -8.42 12.20 14.40
CA GLY A 151 -7.71 10.95 14.13
C GLY A 151 -8.54 9.97 13.32
N ARG A 152 -7.90 8.86 12.98
CA ARG A 152 -8.52 7.79 12.21
C ARG A 152 -8.98 6.70 13.17
N LEU A 153 -10.25 6.35 13.11
CA LEU A 153 -10.86 5.26 13.87
C LEU A 153 -11.19 4.08 12.98
N TYR A 154 -10.93 2.90 13.51
CA TYR A 154 -11.39 1.64 12.96
C TYR A 154 -12.69 1.23 13.65
N ILE A 155 -13.81 1.29 12.94
CA ILE A 155 -15.15 1.08 13.50
C ILE A 155 -15.69 -0.28 13.09
N THR A 156 -16.21 -1.03 14.06
CA THR A 156 -16.91 -2.30 13.85
C THR A 156 -18.36 -2.20 14.34
N VAL A 157 -19.32 -2.41 13.45
CA VAL A 157 -20.77 -2.25 13.66
C VAL A 157 -21.54 -3.48 13.13
N PRO A 158 -22.83 -3.65 13.43
CA PRO A 158 -23.68 -4.64 12.74
C PRO A 158 -23.70 -4.40 11.21
N ALA A 159 -23.92 -5.46 10.42
CA ALA A 159 -23.87 -5.39 8.95
C ALA A 159 -24.89 -4.40 8.36
N GLU A 160 -26.10 -4.36 8.91
CA GLU A 160 -27.18 -3.47 8.45
C GLU A 160 -26.79 -1.98 8.54
N GLN A 161 -25.94 -1.63 9.50
CA GLN A 161 -25.53 -0.24 9.77
C GLN A 161 -24.55 0.32 8.74
N ILE A 162 -24.00 -0.53 7.85
CA ILE A 162 -23.09 -0.09 6.79
C ILE A 162 -23.75 0.03 5.43
N GLU A 163 -25.01 -0.36 5.30
CA GLU A 163 -25.74 -0.28 4.03
C GLU A 163 -25.99 1.18 3.62
N GLY A 164 -25.78 1.47 2.33
CA GLY A 164 -25.99 2.81 1.78
C GLY A 164 -24.94 3.86 2.16
N LEU A 165 -23.98 3.53 3.02
CA LEU A 165 -22.90 4.44 3.38
C LEU A 165 -21.92 4.64 2.20
N PHE A 166 -21.41 5.86 2.05
CA PHE A 166 -20.45 6.21 1.01
C PHE A 166 -19.24 6.99 1.54
N PRO A 167 -18.07 6.89 0.89
CA PRO A 167 -16.89 7.69 1.26
C PRO A 167 -17.18 9.19 1.20
N GLY A 168 -16.70 9.93 2.20
CA GLY A 168 -16.95 11.35 2.41
C GLY A 168 -18.21 11.66 3.22
N GLN A 169 -19.08 10.68 3.45
CA GLN A 169 -20.29 10.87 4.26
C GLN A 169 -19.93 11.09 5.73
N ARG A 170 -20.51 12.14 6.30
CA ARG A 170 -20.46 12.43 7.73
C ARG A 170 -21.49 11.58 8.47
N VAL A 171 -21.03 10.85 9.47
CA VAL A 171 -21.85 9.93 10.25
C VAL A 171 -21.60 10.14 11.74
N GLN A 172 -22.63 9.89 12.52
CA GLN A 172 -22.58 9.77 13.96
C GLN A 172 -22.58 8.29 14.33
N VAL A 173 -21.63 7.86 15.16
CA VAL A 173 -21.54 6.48 15.63
C VAL A 173 -21.60 6.46 17.15
N GLU A 174 -22.55 5.72 17.70
CA GLU A 174 -22.65 5.46 19.14
C GLU A 174 -22.01 4.11 19.47
N GLY A 175 -21.16 4.07 20.49
CA GLY A 175 -20.49 2.83 20.89
C GLY A 175 -19.36 3.03 21.88
N LYS A 176 -18.44 2.06 21.91
CA LYS A 176 -17.35 2.01 22.89
C LYS A 176 -15.99 2.09 22.21
N LEU A 177 -15.13 2.95 22.72
CA LEU A 177 -13.72 3.04 22.31
C LEU A 177 -12.92 1.90 22.96
N TYR A 178 -12.02 1.27 22.20
CA TYR A 178 -11.14 0.20 22.69
C TYR A 178 -9.71 0.36 22.18
N ALA A 179 -8.75 -0.12 22.97
CA ALA A 179 -7.36 -0.21 22.58
C ALA A 179 -7.15 -1.46 21.69
N PRO A 180 -6.59 -1.32 20.47
CA PRO A 180 -6.29 -2.47 19.62
C PRO A 180 -5.37 -3.48 20.30
N ALA A 181 -5.68 -4.76 20.15
CA ALA A 181 -4.88 -5.85 20.70
C ALA A 181 -3.55 -5.99 19.94
N SER A 182 -2.46 -6.17 20.67
CA SER A 182 -1.16 -6.57 20.13
C SER A 182 -1.11 -8.08 19.88
N ALA A 183 -0.15 -8.53 19.06
CA ALA A 183 0.09 -9.95 18.86
C ALA A 183 0.46 -10.62 20.19
N LYS A 184 -0.22 -11.73 20.50
CA LYS A 184 0.05 -12.51 21.73
C LYS A 184 1.19 -13.51 21.55
N ASN A 185 1.43 -13.94 20.32
CA ASN A 185 2.49 -14.89 19.97
C ASN A 185 3.48 -14.22 19.00
N PRO A 186 4.77 -14.57 19.06
CA PRO A 186 5.74 -14.20 18.03
C PRO A 186 5.21 -14.60 16.64
N ASN A 187 5.32 -13.70 15.66
CA ASN A 187 4.85 -13.84 14.27
C ASN A 187 3.31 -13.90 14.06
N ALA A 188 2.49 -13.90 15.11
CA ALA A 188 1.06 -13.76 14.92
C ALA A 188 0.68 -12.37 14.38
N PHE A 189 -0.47 -12.29 13.71
CA PHE A 189 -0.99 -11.02 13.20
C PHE A 189 -1.16 -9.99 14.32
N ASP A 190 -0.36 -8.93 14.27
CA ASP A 190 -0.45 -7.81 15.20
C ASP A 190 -1.45 -6.76 14.68
N PHE A 191 -2.68 -6.81 15.23
CA PHE A 191 -3.74 -5.90 14.82
C PHE A 191 -3.44 -4.45 15.18
N ARG A 192 -2.83 -4.19 16.34
CA ARG A 192 -2.39 -2.84 16.74
C ARG A 192 -1.39 -2.26 15.75
N ARG A 193 -0.38 -3.05 15.35
CA ARG A 193 0.63 -2.63 14.37
C ARG A 193 0.01 -2.40 13.00
N TYR A 194 -0.90 -3.27 12.56
CA TYR A 194 -1.64 -3.08 11.32
C TYR A 194 -2.39 -1.74 11.31
N LEU A 195 -3.15 -1.43 12.37
CA LEU A 195 -3.86 -0.15 12.48
C LEU A 195 -2.90 1.04 12.54
N ALA A 196 -1.79 0.94 13.28
CA ALA A 196 -0.79 1.99 13.37
C ALA A 196 -0.19 2.33 11.99
N SER A 197 0.08 1.33 11.13
CA SER A 197 0.54 1.56 9.75
C SER A 197 -0.47 2.35 8.90
N GLN A 198 -1.76 2.29 9.27
CA GLN A 198 -2.85 3.07 8.66
C GLN A 198 -3.08 4.42 9.37
N ARG A 199 -2.21 4.82 10.31
CA ARG A 199 -2.34 5.99 11.21
C ARG A 199 -3.63 5.95 12.04
N CYS A 200 -3.98 4.76 12.51
CA CYS A 200 -5.12 4.52 13.39
C CYS A 200 -4.61 3.89 14.69
N PHE A 201 -4.90 4.51 15.82
CA PHE A 201 -4.36 4.10 17.12
C PHE A 201 -5.45 3.63 18.09
N ALA A 202 -6.73 3.75 17.71
CA ALA A 202 -7.87 3.32 18.50
C ALA A 202 -8.93 2.63 17.63
N GLY A 203 -9.59 1.64 18.21
CA GLY A 203 -10.74 1.00 17.61
C GLY A 203 -12.04 1.43 18.28
N PHE A 204 -13.16 1.28 17.59
CA PHE A 204 -14.48 1.61 18.10
C PHE A 204 -15.49 0.50 17.78
N ILE A 205 -16.20 0.01 18.79
CA ILE A 205 -17.29 -0.96 18.60
C ILE A 205 -18.59 -0.17 18.65
N GLY A 206 -19.17 0.07 17.48
CA GLY A 206 -20.41 0.81 17.33
C GLY A 206 -21.63 -0.11 17.42
N LYS A 207 -22.74 0.47 17.90
CA LYS A 207 -24.09 -0.12 17.87
C LYS A 207 -24.90 0.44 16.71
N THR A 208 -24.91 1.76 16.60
CA THR A 208 -25.76 2.50 15.64
C THR A 208 -24.90 3.49 14.86
N VAL A 209 -25.12 3.55 13.56
CA VAL A 209 -24.52 4.53 12.65
C VAL A 209 -25.64 5.38 12.07
N VAL A 210 -25.67 6.66 12.40
CA VAL A 210 -26.67 7.60 11.90
C VAL A 210 -25.99 8.56 10.94
N PRO A 211 -26.29 8.49 9.63
CA PRO A 211 -25.79 9.48 8.68
C PRO A 211 -26.47 10.83 8.90
N GLU A 212 -25.70 11.93 8.83
CA GLU A 212 -26.30 13.26 8.86
C GLU A 212 -27.15 13.50 7.61
N LYS A 213 -28.33 14.12 7.80
CA LYS A 213 -29.32 14.36 6.73
C LYS A 213 -28.79 15.32 5.66
N GLY A 214 -29.30 15.16 4.43
CA GLY A 214 -29.02 16.09 3.32
C GLY A 214 -27.70 15.85 2.57
N GLN A 215 -26.95 14.82 2.93
CA GLN A 215 -25.70 14.50 2.25
C GLN A 215 -25.92 13.70 0.97
N LEU A 216 -25.29 14.15 -0.11
CA LEU A 216 -25.31 13.46 -1.39
C LEU A 216 -24.01 12.68 -1.59
N PRO A 217 -24.05 11.53 -2.29
CA PRO A 217 -22.85 10.83 -2.71
C PRO A 217 -21.91 11.78 -3.44
N PRO A 218 -20.59 11.66 -3.21
CA PRO A 218 -19.65 12.63 -3.73
C PRO A 218 -19.69 12.65 -5.26
N ARG A 219 -19.78 13.85 -5.85
CA ARG A 219 -19.99 14.05 -7.30
C ARG A 219 -18.73 13.97 -8.16
N TRP A 220 -17.56 13.81 -7.54
CA TRP A 220 -16.29 13.61 -8.23
C TRP A 220 -16.39 12.50 -9.29
N ALA A 221 -15.83 12.79 -10.47
CA ALA A 221 -15.96 11.94 -11.66
C ALA A 221 -15.49 10.49 -11.41
N LEU A 222 -14.41 10.32 -10.62
CA LEU A 222 -13.80 9.03 -10.34
C LEU A 222 -14.73 8.08 -9.58
N TRP A 223 -15.49 8.59 -8.60
CA TRP A 223 -16.47 7.78 -7.88
C TRP A 223 -17.63 7.35 -8.76
N ARG A 224 -18.14 8.26 -9.60
CA ARG A 224 -19.19 7.92 -10.56
C ARG A 224 -18.72 6.85 -11.55
N VAL A 225 -17.47 6.94 -12.01
CA VAL A 225 -16.87 5.91 -12.88
C VAL A 225 -16.77 4.56 -12.16
N ARG A 226 -16.23 4.53 -10.93
CA ARG A 226 -16.18 3.30 -10.10
C ARG A 226 -17.55 2.66 -9.93
N GLN A 227 -18.54 3.45 -9.53
CA GLN A 227 -19.91 3.00 -9.31
C GLN A 227 -20.55 2.51 -10.62
N ARG A 228 -20.31 3.19 -11.74
CA ARG A 228 -20.81 2.77 -13.05
C ARG A 228 -20.22 1.42 -13.48
N ILE A 229 -18.92 1.23 -13.31
CA ILE A 229 -18.25 -0.05 -13.60
C ILE A 229 -18.81 -1.16 -12.70
N ALA A 230 -18.87 -0.92 -11.38
CA ALA A 230 -19.37 -1.90 -10.43
C ALA A 230 -20.83 -2.29 -10.70
N ARG A 231 -21.70 -1.31 -10.99
CA ARG A 231 -23.10 -1.55 -11.37
C ARG A 231 -23.22 -2.29 -12.69
N ALA A 232 -22.40 -1.97 -13.69
CA ALA A 232 -22.42 -2.66 -14.98
C ALA A 232 -22.03 -4.14 -14.82
N HIS A 233 -21.00 -4.44 -14.03
CA HIS A 233 -20.63 -5.83 -13.73
C HIS A 233 -21.71 -6.54 -12.92
N ALA A 234 -22.25 -5.91 -11.87
CA ALA A 234 -23.33 -6.49 -11.06
C ALA A 234 -24.59 -6.78 -11.91
N ALA A 235 -24.97 -5.87 -12.81
CA ALA A 235 -26.12 -6.05 -13.68
C ALA A 235 -25.94 -7.16 -14.73
N ARG A 236 -24.70 -7.40 -15.20
CA ARG A 236 -24.41 -8.40 -16.24
C ARG A 236 -24.07 -9.78 -15.67
N LEU A 237 -23.45 -9.84 -14.50
CA LEU A 237 -22.90 -11.08 -13.92
C LEU A 237 -23.60 -11.51 -12.64
N GLY A 238 -24.49 -10.67 -12.07
CA GLY A 238 -25.15 -10.93 -10.80
C GLY A 238 -24.21 -10.89 -9.59
N THR A 239 -24.72 -11.35 -8.45
CA THR A 239 -23.96 -11.47 -7.18
C THR A 239 -23.69 -12.96 -6.93
N PRO A 240 -22.45 -13.37 -6.59
CA PRO A 240 -21.30 -12.53 -6.23
C PRO A 240 -20.31 -12.22 -7.37
N ALA A 241 -20.52 -12.75 -8.58
CA ALA A 241 -19.56 -12.66 -9.68
C ALA A 241 -19.27 -11.21 -10.15
N GLY A 242 -20.29 -10.35 -10.21
CA GLY A 242 -20.12 -8.94 -10.59
C GLY A 242 -19.24 -8.13 -9.63
N PRO A 243 -19.52 -8.14 -8.31
CA PRO A 243 -18.63 -7.55 -7.30
C PRO A 243 -17.21 -8.13 -7.32
N LEU A 244 -17.07 -9.44 -7.52
CA LEU A 244 -15.78 -10.11 -7.62
C LEU A 244 -14.94 -9.59 -8.81
N VAL A 245 -15.50 -9.59 -10.02
CA VAL A 245 -14.83 -9.04 -11.21
C VAL A 245 -14.48 -7.56 -11.03
N SER A 246 -15.38 -6.80 -10.40
CA SER A 246 -15.13 -5.39 -10.10
C SER A 246 -13.97 -5.21 -9.11
N ALA A 247 -13.84 -6.10 -8.12
CA ALA A 247 -12.71 -6.08 -7.19
C ALA A 247 -11.41 -6.52 -7.85
N MET A 248 -11.42 -7.45 -8.81
CA MET A 248 -10.23 -7.81 -9.59
C MET A 248 -9.75 -6.63 -10.46
N ALA A 249 -10.68 -5.91 -11.10
CA ALA A 249 -10.35 -4.80 -11.99
C ALA A 249 -10.00 -3.49 -11.25
N LEU A 250 -10.74 -3.14 -10.20
CA LEU A 250 -10.61 -1.86 -9.48
C LEU A 250 -9.87 -2.01 -8.13
N GLY A 251 -9.65 -3.24 -7.68
CA GLY A 251 -9.14 -3.57 -6.36
C GLY A 251 -10.23 -3.65 -5.29
N ARG A 252 -10.03 -4.51 -4.29
CA ARG A 252 -10.89 -4.67 -3.10
C ARG A 252 -11.19 -3.41 -2.28
N LYS A 253 -10.46 -2.30 -2.49
CA LYS A 253 -10.77 -1.01 -1.86
C LYS A 253 -11.96 -0.30 -2.51
N ALA A 254 -12.23 -0.58 -3.78
CA ALA A 254 -13.25 0.10 -4.55
C ALA A 254 -14.63 -0.59 -4.46
N VAL A 255 -14.66 -1.91 -4.23
CA VAL A 255 -15.89 -2.72 -4.21
C VAL A 255 -15.85 -3.72 -3.05
N ALA A 256 -16.97 -3.87 -2.35
CA ALA A 256 -17.12 -4.86 -1.30
C ALA A 256 -17.34 -6.25 -1.91
N VAL A 257 -16.53 -7.22 -1.46
CA VAL A 257 -16.64 -8.64 -1.82
C VAL A 257 -17.01 -9.42 -0.56
N PRO A 258 -17.92 -10.41 -0.62
CA PRO A 258 -18.20 -11.30 0.51
C PRO A 258 -16.93 -11.93 1.09
N TYR A 259 -16.89 -12.13 2.41
CA TYR A 259 -15.68 -12.60 3.09
C TYR A 259 -15.34 -14.04 2.72
N ASP A 260 -16.33 -14.93 2.65
CA ASP A 260 -16.21 -16.33 2.25
C ASP A 260 -15.45 -16.49 0.92
N ILE A 261 -15.76 -15.64 -0.06
CA ILE A 261 -15.06 -15.63 -1.35
C ILE A 261 -13.63 -15.12 -1.20
N GLN A 262 -13.42 -14.06 -0.41
CA GLN A 262 -12.06 -13.58 -0.13
C GLN A 262 -11.21 -14.65 0.53
N ASP A 263 -11.78 -15.38 1.50
CA ASP A 263 -11.11 -16.47 2.22
C ASP A 263 -10.75 -17.61 1.27
N ALA A 264 -11.66 -18.01 0.38
CA ALA A 264 -11.39 -19.02 -0.65
C ALA A 264 -10.21 -18.62 -1.56
N PHE A 265 -10.13 -17.35 -1.97
CA PHE A 265 -9.00 -16.84 -2.75
C PHE A 265 -7.69 -16.79 -1.94
N VAL A 266 -7.75 -16.51 -0.63
CA VAL A 266 -6.58 -16.58 0.26
C VAL A 266 -6.09 -18.02 0.39
N GLN A 267 -6.99 -18.98 0.64
CA GLN A 267 -6.66 -20.40 0.75
C GLN A 267 -6.07 -20.95 -0.56
N ALA A 268 -6.56 -20.48 -1.70
CA ALA A 268 -6.02 -20.86 -3.02
C ALA A 268 -4.72 -20.12 -3.41
N GLY A 269 -4.16 -19.26 -2.55
CA GLY A 269 -2.97 -18.46 -2.86
C GLY A 269 -3.21 -17.34 -3.88
N MET A 270 -4.46 -17.07 -4.23
CA MET A 270 -4.89 -16.11 -5.26
C MET A 270 -5.34 -14.76 -4.67
N ALA A 271 -5.10 -14.48 -3.39
CA ALA A 271 -5.47 -13.21 -2.75
C ALA A 271 -4.98 -11.96 -3.50
N HIS A 272 -3.84 -12.07 -4.18
CA HIS A 272 -3.25 -11.00 -4.98
C HIS A 272 -4.09 -10.63 -6.23
N THR A 273 -4.97 -11.52 -6.70
CA THR A 273 -5.85 -11.26 -7.85
C THR A 273 -7.04 -10.35 -7.48
N LEU A 274 -7.42 -10.31 -6.20
CA LEU A 274 -8.44 -9.40 -5.65
C LEU A 274 -7.90 -7.99 -5.39
N ALA A 275 -6.58 -7.83 -5.49
CA ALA A 275 -5.92 -6.54 -5.44
C ALA A 275 -5.60 -6.06 -6.87
N ALA A 276 -5.66 -4.74 -7.08
CA ALA A 276 -5.23 -4.19 -8.36
C ALA A 276 -3.72 -4.40 -8.48
N SER A 277 -3.32 -5.23 -9.45
CA SER A 277 -1.92 -5.61 -9.67
C SER A 277 -1.23 -4.72 -10.70
N GLY A 278 0.10 -4.79 -10.75
CA GLY A 278 0.90 -4.10 -11.77
C GLY A 278 0.62 -4.59 -13.19
N PHE A 279 0.14 -5.83 -13.34
CA PHE A 279 -0.29 -6.38 -14.64
C PHE A 279 -1.44 -5.57 -15.24
N HIS A 280 -2.45 -5.22 -14.43
CA HIS A 280 -3.57 -4.41 -14.91
C HIS A 280 -3.09 -3.00 -15.33
N VAL A 281 -2.17 -2.40 -14.58
CA VAL A 281 -1.56 -1.11 -14.95
C VAL A 281 -0.85 -1.21 -16.30
N SER A 282 -0.01 -2.23 -16.50
CA SER A 282 0.69 -2.44 -17.77
C SER A 282 -0.25 -2.76 -18.92
N LEU A 283 -1.33 -3.50 -18.68
CA LEU A 283 -2.32 -3.85 -19.68
C LEU A 283 -3.05 -2.60 -20.17
N VAL A 284 -3.59 -1.80 -19.23
CA VAL A 284 -4.32 -0.57 -19.56
C VAL A 284 -3.41 0.43 -20.27
N LEU A 285 -2.17 0.62 -19.78
CA LEU A 285 -1.20 1.47 -20.44
C LEU A 285 -0.84 0.94 -21.84
N GLY A 286 -0.58 -0.35 -21.97
CA GLY A 286 -0.22 -1.01 -23.22
C GLY A 286 -1.29 -0.86 -24.30
N VAL A 287 -2.56 -1.06 -23.94
CA VAL A 287 -3.70 -0.86 -24.85
C VAL A 287 -3.74 0.57 -25.38
N VAL A 288 -3.59 1.58 -24.51
CA VAL A 288 -3.58 2.98 -24.92
C VAL A 288 -2.40 3.28 -25.85
N LEU A 289 -1.22 2.75 -25.55
CA LEU A 289 -0.03 2.95 -26.38
C LEU A 289 -0.14 2.24 -27.74
N VAL A 290 -0.74 1.06 -27.80
CA VAL A 290 -0.98 0.31 -29.05
C VAL A 290 -1.96 1.06 -29.93
N ILE A 291 -3.09 1.53 -29.37
CA ILE A 291 -4.09 2.32 -30.11
C ILE A 291 -3.45 3.57 -30.69
N LEU A 292 -2.71 4.35 -29.89
CA LEU A 292 -2.01 5.55 -30.37
C LEU A 292 -0.84 5.25 -31.32
N GLY A 293 -0.32 4.03 -31.28
CA GLY A 293 0.72 3.54 -32.18
C GLY A 293 0.20 3.05 -33.53
N GLN A 294 -1.12 2.86 -33.70
CA GLN A 294 -1.69 2.45 -34.98
C GLN A 294 -1.44 3.51 -36.05
N LYS A 295 -0.95 3.08 -37.22
CA LYS A 295 -0.58 3.99 -38.33
C LYS A 295 -1.69 4.99 -38.67
N ALA A 296 -2.95 4.57 -38.68
CA ALA A 296 -4.09 5.42 -39.00
C ALA A 296 -4.31 6.59 -38.02
N ILE A 297 -3.91 6.43 -36.76
CA ILE A 297 -4.02 7.45 -35.71
C ILE A 297 -2.71 8.24 -35.63
N ALA A 298 -1.57 7.56 -35.71
CA ALA A 298 -0.25 8.17 -35.64
C ALA A 298 -0.01 9.18 -36.78
N THR A 299 -0.50 8.92 -37.99
CA THR A 299 -0.34 9.84 -39.14
C THR A 299 -1.20 11.11 -39.03
N ARG A 300 -2.21 11.13 -38.14
CA ARG A 300 -3.05 12.30 -37.88
C ARG A 300 -2.52 13.17 -36.73
N LEU A 301 -1.50 12.71 -36.01
CA LEU A 301 -0.93 13.40 -34.86
C LEU A 301 0.34 14.14 -35.26
N SER A 302 0.39 15.45 -34.99
CA SER A 302 1.58 16.27 -35.28
C SER A 302 2.82 15.82 -34.50
N ASN A 303 2.65 15.26 -33.30
CA ASN A 303 3.73 14.67 -32.51
C ASN A 303 3.25 13.39 -31.77
N PRO A 304 3.47 12.19 -32.35
CA PRO A 304 2.98 10.94 -31.78
C PRO A 304 3.66 10.57 -30.45
N ALA A 305 4.91 11.00 -30.23
CA ALA A 305 5.63 10.74 -28.98
C ALA A 305 5.01 11.54 -27.81
N GLN A 306 4.74 12.83 -28.04
CA GLN A 306 4.10 13.68 -27.05
C GLN A 306 2.66 13.23 -26.74
N ALA A 307 1.91 12.81 -27.76
CA ALA A 307 0.56 12.28 -27.58
C ALA A 307 0.56 11.00 -26.72
N LYS A 308 1.48 10.06 -27.00
CA LYS A 308 1.67 8.84 -26.18
C LYS A 308 2.05 9.17 -24.75
N PHE A 309 2.96 10.12 -24.54
CA PHE A 309 3.37 10.55 -23.20
C PHE A 309 2.20 11.14 -22.42
N LEU A 310 1.44 12.07 -23.01
CA LEU A 310 0.35 12.75 -22.33
C LEU A 310 -0.83 11.81 -22.04
N ALA A 311 -1.26 11.04 -23.04
CA ALA A 311 -2.35 10.09 -22.88
C ALA A 311 -1.98 8.93 -21.93
N GLY A 312 -0.75 8.42 -22.03
CA GLY A 312 -0.23 7.41 -21.11
C GLY A 312 -0.16 7.94 -19.68
N SER A 313 0.34 9.16 -19.48
CA SER A 313 0.40 9.81 -18.16
C SER A 313 -0.98 10.01 -17.56
N ALA A 314 -1.94 10.52 -18.35
CA ALA A 314 -3.32 10.67 -17.93
C ALA A 314 -3.94 9.32 -17.55
N THR A 315 -3.70 8.27 -18.35
CA THR A 315 -4.19 6.92 -18.10
C THR A 315 -3.66 6.37 -16.78
N LEU A 316 -2.35 6.49 -16.52
CA LEU A 316 -1.72 6.03 -15.29
C LEU A 316 -2.27 6.75 -14.04
N ILE A 317 -2.42 8.08 -14.11
CA ILE A 317 -2.96 8.89 -13.01
C ILE A 317 -4.40 8.50 -12.74
N VAL A 318 -5.24 8.46 -13.78
CA VAL A 318 -6.66 8.10 -13.66
C VAL A 318 -6.82 6.69 -13.10
N TYR A 319 -6.06 5.71 -13.61
CA TYR A 319 -6.13 4.33 -13.13
C TYR A 319 -5.66 4.19 -11.66
N MET A 320 -4.57 4.86 -11.29
CA MET A 320 -4.08 4.90 -9.90
C MET A 320 -5.14 5.49 -8.94
N LEU A 321 -5.79 6.59 -9.35
CA LEU A 321 -6.83 7.23 -8.56
C LEU A 321 -8.09 6.37 -8.48
N ILE A 322 -8.48 5.70 -9.57
CA ILE A 322 -9.63 4.76 -9.63
C ILE A 322 -9.37 3.50 -8.80
N THR A 323 -8.14 3.03 -8.65
CA THR A 323 -7.84 1.84 -7.83
C THR A 323 -7.60 2.15 -6.35
N GLY A 324 -7.48 3.43 -6.00
CA GLY A 324 -7.35 3.89 -4.61
C GLY A 324 -5.91 3.83 -4.09
N GLY A 325 -4.92 3.92 -4.99
CA GLY A 325 -3.52 4.08 -4.61
C GLY A 325 -2.93 2.90 -3.83
N GLN A 326 -3.24 1.66 -4.23
CA GLN A 326 -2.61 0.49 -3.62
C GLN A 326 -1.09 0.50 -3.87
N PRO A 327 -0.24 0.07 -2.92
CA PRO A 327 1.22 0.13 -3.09
C PRO A 327 1.73 -0.56 -4.36
N SER A 328 1.11 -1.68 -4.75
CA SER A 328 1.37 -2.39 -6.01
C SER A 328 1.10 -1.53 -7.25
N VAL A 329 -0.04 -0.85 -7.29
CA VAL A 329 -0.43 0.04 -8.39
C VAL A 329 0.49 1.26 -8.43
N MET A 330 0.80 1.87 -7.29
CA MET A 330 1.69 3.03 -7.23
C MET A 330 3.07 2.71 -7.78
N ARG A 331 3.64 1.55 -7.43
CA ARG A 331 4.91 1.08 -8.02
C ARG A 331 4.81 0.91 -9.53
N ALA A 332 3.79 0.21 -10.00
CA ALA A 332 3.61 -0.01 -11.44
C ALA A 332 3.39 1.30 -12.20
N THR A 333 2.69 2.28 -11.59
CA THR A 333 2.51 3.62 -12.15
C THR A 333 3.84 4.38 -12.25
N VAL A 334 4.68 4.37 -11.21
CA VAL A 334 6.01 5.01 -11.27
C VAL A 334 6.90 4.35 -12.33
N MET A 335 6.89 3.02 -12.42
CA MET A 335 7.60 2.29 -13.48
C MET A 335 7.05 2.63 -14.87
N GLY A 336 5.73 2.75 -15.00
CA GLY A 336 5.05 3.17 -16.23
C GLY A 336 5.44 4.58 -16.67
N PHE A 337 5.57 5.52 -15.74
CA PHE A 337 6.11 6.85 -16.04
C PHE A 337 7.56 6.77 -16.53
N GLY A 338 8.40 5.95 -15.92
CA GLY A 338 9.76 5.70 -16.40
C GLY A 338 9.79 5.19 -17.84
N MET A 339 8.89 4.25 -18.18
CA MET A 339 8.73 3.76 -19.55
C MET A 339 8.28 4.87 -20.51
N LEU A 340 7.30 5.69 -20.12
CA LEU A 340 6.81 6.81 -20.94
C LEU A 340 7.90 7.85 -21.20
N VAL A 341 8.72 8.18 -20.20
CA VAL A 341 9.90 9.05 -20.35
C VAL A 341 10.90 8.41 -21.31
N GLY A 342 11.15 7.10 -21.21
CA GLY A 342 11.98 6.36 -22.16
C GLY A 342 11.49 6.47 -23.59
N ILE A 343 10.18 6.33 -23.81
CA ILE A 343 9.55 6.51 -25.14
C ILE A 343 9.71 7.95 -25.63
N ALA A 344 9.45 8.95 -24.78
CA ALA A 344 9.53 10.36 -25.15
C ALA A 344 10.97 10.82 -25.47
N LEU A 345 11.97 10.23 -24.81
CA LEU A 345 13.39 10.51 -25.02
C LEU A 345 14.06 9.56 -26.02
N GLU A 346 13.30 8.63 -26.61
CA GLU A 346 13.80 7.58 -27.52
C GLU A 346 14.97 6.78 -26.91
N ARG A 347 14.91 6.52 -25.61
CA ARG A 347 15.94 5.79 -24.86
C ARG A 347 15.40 4.51 -24.26
N SER A 348 16.20 3.44 -24.39
CA SER A 348 15.93 2.18 -23.69
C SER A 348 16.09 2.37 -22.18
N VAL A 349 15.06 2.01 -21.41
CA VAL A 349 15.11 2.07 -19.94
C VAL A 349 15.35 0.68 -19.38
N LYS A 350 16.28 0.57 -18.42
CA LYS A 350 16.59 -0.71 -17.76
C LYS A 350 15.51 -1.04 -16.73
N PRO A 351 14.78 -2.17 -16.84
CA PRO A 351 13.67 -2.50 -15.94
C PRO A 351 14.05 -2.56 -14.45
N LEU A 352 15.21 -3.12 -14.13
CA LEU A 352 15.74 -3.15 -12.76
C LEU A 352 16.02 -1.74 -12.20
N GLY A 353 16.52 -0.83 -13.04
CA GLY A 353 16.71 0.57 -12.67
C GLY A 353 15.39 1.27 -12.39
N CYS A 354 14.36 1.03 -13.21
CA CYS A 354 13.00 1.53 -12.95
C CYS A 354 12.44 1.00 -11.63
N LEU A 355 12.62 -0.29 -11.34
CA LEU A 355 12.15 -0.88 -10.09
C LEU A 355 12.83 -0.22 -8.89
N LEU A 356 14.16 -0.03 -8.94
CA LEU A 356 14.89 0.59 -7.86
C LEU A 356 14.47 2.05 -7.64
N VAL A 357 14.37 2.83 -8.71
CA VAL A 357 13.86 4.22 -8.65
C VAL A 357 12.44 4.25 -8.09
N ALA A 358 11.55 3.35 -8.54
CA ALA A 358 10.18 3.28 -8.04
C ALA A 358 10.15 2.97 -6.54
N VAL A 359 10.91 1.99 -6.08
CA VAL A 359 10.99 1.63 -4.65
C VAL A 359 11.54 2.78 -3.83
N THR A 360 12.65 3.40 -4.25
CA THR A 360 13.25 4.52 -3.52
C THR A 360 12.32 5.73 -3.45
N LEU A 361 11.67 6.12 -4.56
CA LEU A 361 10.73 7.25 -4.56
C LEU A 361 9.52 6.99 -3.65
N LEU A 362 8.96 5.77 -3.70
CA LEU A 362 7.82 5.40 -2.86
C LEU A 362 8.19 5.39 -1.37
N LEU A 363 9.36 4.85 -1.01
CA LEU A 363 9.85 4.83 0.36
C LEU A 363 10.29 6.21 0.88
N LEU A 364 10.74 7.10 0.00
CA LEU A 364 11.04 8.48 0.35
C LEU A 364 9.76 9.24 0.77
N LEU A 365 8.66 9.00 0.04
CA LEU A 365 7.36 9.59 0.34
C LEU A 365 6.72 8.98 1.59
N ASN A 366 6.81 7.65 1.73
CA ASN A 366 6.25 6.93 2.87
C ASN A 366 7.18 5.77 3.30
N PRO A 367 8.08 6.00 4.27
CA PRO A 367 9.03 4.98 4.70
C PRO A 367 8.34 3.79 5.38
N GLY A 368 7.15 3.98 5.96
CA GLY A 368 6.37 2.90 6.58
C GLY A 368 5.91 1.80 5.61
N TRP A 369 5.95 2.05 4.28
CA TRP A 369 5.74 0.96 3.31
C TRP A 369 6.87 -0.08 3.32
N ILE A 370 8.02 0.23 3.91
CA ILE A 370 9.03 -0.79 4.13
C ILE A 370 8.50 -1.90 5.04
N ASP A 371 7.53 -1.65 5.92
CA ASP A 371 6.92 -2.65 6.80
C ASP A 371 5.65 -3.28 6.24
N ASP A 372 5.12 -2.73 5.14
CA ASP A 372 3.93 -3.26 4.49
C ASP A 372 4.28 -4.55 3.73
N ILE A 373 3.67 -5.67 4.15
CA ILE A 373 3.93 -6.97 3.53
C ILE A 373 3.51 -7.01 2.07
N GLY A 374 2.42 -6.32 1.70
CA GLY A 374 1.95 -6.25 0.32
C GLY A 374 2.96 -5.53 -0.58
N PHE A 375 3.56 -4.45 -0.08
CA PHE A 375 4.64 -3.76 -0.77
C PHE A 375 5.87 -4.67 -0.95
N ARG A 376 6.37 -5.29 0.13
CA ARG A 376 7.54 -6.21 0.08
C ARG A 376 7.32 -7.35 -0.91
N LEU A 377 6.20 -8.06 -0.80
CA LEU A 377 5.85 -9.17 -1.69
C LEU A 377 5.78 -8.71 -3.15
N SER A 378 5.20 -7.54 -3.40
CA SER A 378 5.03 -7.03 -4.75
C SER A 378 6.35 -6.58 -5.38
N VAL A 379 7.28 -6.02 -4.59
CA VAL A 379 8.65 -5.71 -5.04
C VAL A 379 9.44 -6.99 -5.31
N MET A 380 9.42 -7.97 -4.38
CA MET A 380 10.13 -9.24 -4.55
C MET A 380 9.60 -10.06 -5.73
N ALA A 381 8.27 -10.11 -5.92
CA ALA A 381 7.68 -10.78 -7.09
C ALA A 381 8.12 -10.10 -8.41
N THR A 382 8.17 -8.76 -8.44
CA THR A 382 8.62 -8.02 -9.64
C THR A 382 10.11 -8.24 -9.90
N LEU A 383 10.94 -8.28 -8.84
CA LEU A 383 12.37 -8.55 -8.95
C LEU A 383 12.63 -9.99 -9.42
N GLY A 384 11.91 -10.97 -8.85
CA GLY A 384 11.97 -12.37 -9.27
C GLY A 384 11.58 -12.55 -10.73
N LEU A 385 10.51 -11.89 -11.18
CA LEU A 385 10.13 -11.89 -12.59
C LEU A 385 11.23 -11.33 -13.50
N MET A 386 11.92 -10.25 -13.09
CA MET A 386 12.98 -9.64 -13.90
C MET A 386 14.27 -10.47 -13.95
N VAL A 387 14.61 -11.18 -12.86
CA VAL A 387 15.89 -11.89 -12.73
C VAL A 387 15.77 -13.37 -13.05
N ALA A 388 14.70 -14.03 -12.60
CA ALA A 388 14.59 -15.48 -12.62
C ALA A 388 13.68 -16.03 -13.73
N ALA A 389 12.72 -15.25 -14.25
CA ALA A 389 11.76 -15.79 -15.23
C ALA A 389 12.42 -16.25 -16.53
N LYS A 390 13.40 -15.51 -17.07
CA LYS A 390 14.13 -15.92 -18.27
C LYS A 390 14.97 -17.19 -18.02
N PRO A 391 15.85 -17.27 -17.00
CA PRO A 391 16.58 -18.50 -16.68
C PRO A 391 15.68 -19.71 -16.42
N ILE A 392 14.51 -19.51 -15.80
CA ILE A 392 13.55 -20.60 -15.57
C ILE A 392 12.93 -21.07 -16.89
N ALA A 393 12.53 -20.14 -17.77
CA ALA A 393 11.99 -20.49 -19.08
C ALA A 393 13.00 -21.27 -19.95
N GLU A 394 14.27 -20.88 -19.91
CA GLU A 394 15.38 -21.59 -20.59
C GLU A 394 15.57 -23.01 -20.04
N LYS A 395 15.42 -23.21 -18.73
CA LYS A 395 15.45 -24.56 -18.14
C LYS A 395 14.20 -25.40 -18.48
N LEU A 396 13.12 -24.75 -18.91
CA LEU A 396 11.87 -25.38 -19.32
C LEU A 396 11.75 -25.52 -20.84
N GLU A 397 12.86 -25.42 -21.58
CA GLU A 397 12.90 -25.56 -23.05
C GLU A 397 12.38 -26.91 -23.57
N TRP A 398 12.22 -27.92 -22.70
CA TRP A 398 11.55 -29.17 -23.02
C TRP A 398 10.03 -29.00 -23.26
N LEU A 399 9.45 -27.84 -22.91
CA LEU A 399 8.06 -27.46 -23.18
C LEU A 399 7.97 -26.49 -24.37
N PRO A 400 6.80 -26.40 -25.03
CA PRO A 400 6.48 -25.31 -25.95
C PRO A 400 6.76 -23.94 -25.30
N THR A 401 7.33 -23.02 -26.07
CA THR A 401 7.78 -21.69 -25.58
C THR A 401 6.70 -20.92 -24.81
N THR A 402 5.44 -21.03 -25.23
CA THR A 402 4.29 -20.43 -24.54
C THR A 402 4.05 -21.06 -23.17
N LEU A 403 4.09 -22.40 -23.06
CA LEU A 403 3.91 -23.11 -21.80
C LEU A 403 5.08 -22.87 -20.85
N ALA A 404 6.31 -22.88 -21.39
CA ALA A 404 7.51 -22.55 -20.62
C ALA A 404 7.42 -21.13 -20.03
N ALA A 405 6.99 -20.14 -20.82
CA ALA A 405 6.79 -18.77 -20.33
C ALA A 405 5.67 -18.66 -19.29
N VAL A 406 4.52 -19.31 -19.53
CA VAL A 406 3.38 -19.31 -18.61
C VAL A 406 3.72 -19.96 -17.27
N ALA A 407 4.56 -21.01 -17.25
CA ALA A 407 5.03 -21.63 -16.02
C ALA A 407 6.15 -20.84 -15.33
N ALA A 408 7.07 -20.25 -16.10
CA ALA A 408 8.23 -19.55 -15.56
C ALA A 408 7.87 -18.30 -14.75
N VAL A 409 6.86 -17.55 -15.18
CA VAL A 409 6.42 -16.31 -14.51
C VAL A 409 5.96 -16.54 -13.06
N PRO A 410 4.97 -17.42 -12.77
CA PRO A 410 4.54 -17.69 -11.40
C PRO A 410 5.63 -18.39 -10.58
N LEU A 411 6.43 -19.28 -11.18
CA LEU A 411 7.53 -19.94 -10.47
C LEU A 411 8.58 -18.92 -10.00
N ALA A 412 8.96 -17.99 -10.87
CA ALA A 412 9.91 -16.92 -10.57
C ALA A 412 9.40 -16.01 -9.43
N ALA A 413 8.13 -15.61 -9.50
CA ALA A 413 7.51 -14.80 -8.46
C ALA A 413 7.45 -15.57 -7.14
N TYR A 414 7.02 -16.83 -7.16
CA TYR A 414 6.88 -17.67 -5.98
C TYR A 414 8.22 -17.86 -5.27
N LEU A 415 9.27 -18.30 -5.98
CA LEU A 415 10.61 -18.51 -5.42
C LEU A 415 11.16 -17.29 -4.68
N TRP A 416 10.89 -16.08 -5.18
CA TRP A 416 11.34 -14.83 -4.55
C TRP A 416 10.44 -14.35 -3.41
N THR A 417 9.18 -14.78 -3.37
CA THR A 417 8.23 -14.39 -2.32
C THR A 417 8.12 -15.38 -1.16
N ILE A 418 8.47 -16.66 -1.36
CA ILE A 418 8.39 -17.73 -0.34
C ILE A 418 9.02 -17.32 1.00
N PRO A 419 10.27 -16.80 1.04
CA PRO A 419 10.92 -16.49 2.32
C PRO A 419 10.12 -15.46 3.13
N LEU A 420 9.51 -14.49 2.44
CA LEU A 420 8.67 -13.48 3.09
C LEU A 420 7.31 -14.03 3.50
N SER A 421 6.70 -14.89 2.69
CA SER A 421 5.40 -15.49 3.06
C SER A 421 5.52 -16.42 4.27
N LEU A 422 6.62 -17.17 4.41
CA LEU A 422 6.85 -18.07 5.54
C LEU A 422 7.03 -17.34 6.87
N VAL A 423 7.57 -16.11 6.85
CA VAL A 423 7.75 -15.29 8.06
C VAL A 423 6.42 -14.68 8.54
N VAL A 424 5.42 -14.60 7.65
CA VAL A 424 4.13 -13.93 7.92
C VAL A 424 2.97 -14.91 8.13
N MET A 425 3.14 -16.17 7.73
CA MET A 425 2.13 -17.23 7.89
C MET A 425 2.06 -17.78 9.31
#